data_AF-A0A150UVU5-F1
#
_entry.id   AF-A0A150UVU5-F1
#
_cell.length_a   1.000
_cell.length_b   1.000
_cell.length_c   1.000
_cell.angle_alpha   90.00
_cell.angle_beta   90.00
_cell.angle_gamma   90.00
#
_symmetry.space_group_name_H-M   'P 1'
#
loop_
_entity.id
_entity.type
_entity.pdbx_description
1 polymer ?
#
loop_
_entity_poly.entity_id
_entity_poly.type
_entity_poly.pdbx_seq_one_letter_code
_entity_poly.pdbx_strand_id
1 'polypeptide(L)'
;MADIQQELDKIDPSIPFRATTSHVHYTWAKTFSCKPELYLQPRTIEEIRKIVNLARRCRRRVVVVGCGHSPSILTCTSSWMVNLDHYNAVLKVDKRKKTILAEGGIRLRQLNDEANKVGLTIPNLGSIDDQSIAGAIATATHGSSMKHGLLSEHVKSLRIMLSNGQAVRCSPEQNQELFRAALVSLGALGIITEVEYQMVDSCNIEWTQTLKPLGTILDTWDTTLWTSKEFTRVWWMPYMKRAIVWSADRTSKPLRPPQENFYGGSVGYHIYHNLLWLSNHMPFILPLVEWFVFGMQYGFSTGMTTSAVEPLRNGLLMNCLYSQFVNEWALPLSKGPEAITRLSAWINREPGAGGIPFSNKGLYVHCPIEVRVSDGSTSHPRPYLDNTCADGPTLYLNATLYRAYLQDPPCKDRYYEAFEWLMREMGAKPHYAKNWQFTPSSYVEQTFGNDLKQWIKVRNEADPDGMFLGEWHKQAFGLGDSKSFPLAERQISLDKGRPGNCLFWRGVLSEENASARGGSARVCGSANIGKSISAKKLASPTASSSGESFDMMHEAETEKSTMFNGSEYDDEDHGDLTDR
;
A
#
# COMPACT_ATOMS: atom_id res chain seq x y z
N MET A 1 0.13 -30.56 -1.62
CA MET A 1 -0.29 -31.10 -0.30
C MET A 1 0.58 -32.25 0.20
N ALA A 2 0.75 -33.37 -0.52
CA ALA A 2 1.57 -34.49 -0.03
C ALA A 2 3.02 -34.09 0.32
N ASP A 3 3.69 -33.34 -0.56
CA ASP A 3 5.06 -32.84 -0.33
C ASP A 3 5.15 -31.89 0.88
N ILE A 4 4.11 -31.06 1.09
CA ILE A 4 4.04 -30.12 2.20
C ILE A 4 3.86 -30.86 3.52
N GLN A 5 2.98 -31.87 3.55
CA GLN A 5 2.77 -32.70 4.73
C GLN A 5 4.05 -33.44 5.12
N GLN A 6 4.76 -34.00 4.13
CA GLN A 6 6.03 -34.68 4.37
C GLN A 6 7.10 -33.76 4.98
N GLU A 7 7.15 -32.49 4.58
CA GLU A 7 8.06 -31.50 5.19
C GLU A 7 7.58 -31.02 6.56
N LEU A 8 6.26 -30.91 6.77
CA LEU A 8 5.65 -30.59 8.06
C LEU A 8 5.94 -31.66 9.12
N ASP A 9 5.95 -32.94 8.74
CA ASP A 9 6.23 -34.06 9.65
C ASP A 9 7.69 -34.07 10.14
N LYS A 10 8.60 -33.35 9.45
CA LYS A 10 10.03 -33.27 9.78
C LYS A 10 10.39 -32.10 10.71
N ILE A 11 9.42 -31.28 11.08
CA ILE A 11 9.66 -30.06 11.87
C ILE A 11 8.82 -30.07 13.14
N ASP A 12 9.21 -29.24 14.10
CA ASP A 12 8.61 -29.20 15.42
C ASP A 12 7.08 -29.04 15.34
N PRO A 13 6.31 -30.05 15.77
CA PRO A 13 4.86 -30.01 15.74
C PRO A 13 4.27 -29.05 16.79
N SER A 14 5.06 -28.63 17.79
CA SER A 14 4.61 -27.71 18.85
C SER A 14 4.35 -26.28 18.32
N ILE A 15 5.07 -25.86 17.28
CA ILE A 15 4.87 -24.58 16.60
C ILE A 15 3.72 -24.74 15.59
N PRO A 16 2.58 -24.06 15.74
CA PRO A 16 1.44 -24.26 14.83
C PRO A 16 1.74 -23.84 13.38
N PHE A 17 1.14 -24.53 12.41
CA PHE A 17 1.14 -24.14 11.00
C PHE A 17 -0.31 -23.90 10.54
N ARG A 18 -0.74 -22.64 10.61
CA ARG A 18 -2.14 -22.23 10.47
C ARG A 18 -2.48 -21.94 9.01
N ALA A 19 -2.77 -22.98 8.24
CA ALA A 19 -3.01 -22.90 6.81
C ALA A 19 -4.45 -23.22 6.41
N THR A 20 -4.95 -22.54 5.39
CA THR A 20 -6.23 -22.84 4.72
C THR A 20 -6.04 -22.87 3.20
N THR A 21 -6.82 -23.69 2.49
CA THR A 21 -6.73 -23.87 1.02
C THR A 21 -7.94 -23.29 0.27
N SER A 22 -8.93 -22.78 1.01
CA SER A 22 -10.21 -22.30 0.47
C SER A 22 -10.26 -20.78 0.28
N HIS A 23 -9.23 -20.05 0.72
CA HIS A 23 -9.20 -18.59 0.63
C HIS A 23 -9.20 -18.12 -0.83
N VAL A 24 -10.04 -17.13 -1.12
CA VAL A 24 -10.00 -16.37 -2.37
C VAL A 24 -9.69 -14.93 -2.01
N HIS A 25 -8.55 -14.45 -2.48
CA HIS A 25 -8.10 -13.09 -2.23
C HIS A 25 -8.70 -12.14 -3.27
N TYR A 26 -9.07 -10.95 -2.82
CA TYR A 26 -9.51 -9.85 -3.66
C TYR A 26 -8.74 -8.59 -3.26
N THR A 27 -8.38 -7.77 -4.26
CA THR A 27 -8.11 -6.37 -3.96
C THR A 27 -9.40 -5.70 -3.48
N TRP A 28 -9.32 -4.65 -2.67
CA TRP A 28 -10.49 -3.99 -2.08
C TRP A 28 -11.48 -3.49 -3.14
N ALA A 29 -10.93 -2.93 -4.23
CA ALA A 29 -11.73 -2.50 -5.36
C ALA A 29 -12.30 -3.68 -6.19
N LYS A 30 -11.96 -4.93 -5.89
CA LYS A 30 -12.30 -6.13 -6.69
C LYS A 30 -11.88 -5.99 -8.14
N THR A 31 -10.75 -5.34 -8.38
CA THR A 31 -10.13 -5.23 -9.71
C THR A 31 -9.43 -6.54 -10.05
N PHE A 32 -8.78 -7.14 -9.05
CA PHE A 32 -8.09 -8.41 -9.16
C PHE A 32 -8.56 -9.37 -8.08
N SER A 33 -8.51 -10.65 -8.41
CA SER A 33 -8.70 -11.77 -7.49
C SER A 33 -7.68 -12.86 -7.78
N CYS A 34 -7.34 -13.66 -6.77
CA CYS A 34 -6.51 -14.84 -6.96
C CYS A 34 -6.86 -15.90 -5.91
N LYS A 35 -6.37 -17.13 -6.11
CA LYS A 35 -6.53 -18.22 -5.17
C LYS A 35 -5.15 -18.78 -4.81
N PRO A 36 -4.59 -18.45 -3.64
CA PRO A 36 -3.32 -19.02 -3.20
C PRO A 36 -3.46 -20.53 -2.96
N GLU A 37 -2.36 -21.29 -3.10
CA GLU A 37 -2.27 -22.69 -2.67
C GLU A 37 -2.55 -22.79 -1.17
N LEU A 38 -1.93 -21.91 -0.37
CA LEU A 38 -2.12 -21.79 1.07
C LEU A 38 -2.30 -20.32 1.46
N TYR A 39 -3.31 -20.07 2.29
CA TYR A 39 -3.47 -18.84 3.05
C TYR A 39 -3.13 -19.09 4.51
N LEU A 40 -2.16 -18.34 5.03
CA LEU A 40 -1.48 -18.57 6.30
C LEU A 40 -1.68 -17.37 7.23
N GLN A 41 -2.03 -17.62 8.50
CA GLN A 41 -2.24 -16.57 9.50
C GLN A 41 -1.44 -16.85 10.78
N PRO A 42 -0.14 -16.52 10.81
CA PRO A 42 0.71 -16.75 11.97
C PRO A 42 0.32 -15.85 13.14
N ARG A 43 0.65 -16.31 14.36
CA ARG A 43 0.45 -15.57 15.62
C ARG A 43 1.73 -15.29 16.40
N THR A 44 2.85 -15.89 16.00
CA THR A 44 4.15 -15.69 16.64
C THR A 44 5.27 -15.61 15.61
N ILE A 45 6.43 -15.10 16.03
CA ILE A 45 7.61 -15.03 15.18
C ILE A 45 8.14 -16.43 14.80
N GLU A 46 7.95 -17.42 15.66
CA GLU A 46 8.26 -18.83 15.38
C GLU A 46 7.36 -19.41 14.30
N GLU A 47 6.06 -19.10 14.32
CA GLU A 47 5.14 -19.50 13.25
C GLU A 47 5.54 -18.85 11.91
N ILE A 48 5.94 -17.56 11.90
CA ILE A 48 6.47 -16.88 10.71
C ILE A 48 7.75 -17.56 10.20
N ARG A 49 8.70 -17.86 11.09
CA ARG A 49 9.95 -18.56 10.74
C ARG A 49 9.67 -19.96 10.17
N LYS A 50 8.72 -20.68 10.76
CA LYS A 50 8.26 -22.00 10.28
C LYS A 50 7.71 -21.90 8.86
N ILE A 51 6.89 -20.89 8.57
CA ILE A 51 6.36 -20.62 7.23
C ILE A 51 7.48 -20.40 6.21
N VAL A 52 8.43 -19.49 6.49
CA VAL A 52 9.52 -19.16 5.55
C VAL A 52 10.40 -20.38 5.28
N ASN A 53 10.76 -21.13 6.31
CA ASN A 53 11.59 -22.34 6.17
C ASN A 53 10.88 -23.44 5.37
N LEU A 54 9.58 -23.65 5.61
CA LEU A 54 8.78 -24.58 4.84
C LEU A 54 8.63 -24.14 3.38
N ALA A 55 8.37 -22.86 3.13
CA ALA A 55 8.23 -22.32 1.78
C ALA A 55 9.53 -22.55 0.99
N ARG A 56 10.69 -22.31 1.61
CA ARG A 56 12.00 -22.62 1.03
C ARG A 56 12.15 -24.10 0.66
N ARG A 57 11.88 -25.01 1.60
CA ARG A 57 12.00 -26.47 1.38
C ARG A 57 11.02 -26.99 0.32
N CYS A 58 9.79 -26.47 0.34
CA CYS A 58 8.75 -26.80 -0.61
C CYS A 58 8.90 -26.06 -1.95
N ARG A 59 9.90 -25.19 -2.09
CA ARG A 59 10.11 -24.32 -3.24
C ARG A 59 8.85 -23.55 -3.60
N ARG A 60 8.39 -22.68 -2.69
CA ARG A 60 7.18 -21.88 -2.83
C ARG A 60 7.50 -20.40 -2.67
N ARG A 61 6.86 -19.60 -3.51
CA ARG A 61 6.82 -18.15 -3.34
C ARG A 61 5.93 -17.80 -2.15
N VAL A 62 6.29 -16.76 -1.41
CA VAL A 62 5.51 -16.15 -0.33
C VAL A 62 5.11 -14.72 -0.69
N VAL A 63 3.86 -14.37 -0.45
CA VAL A 63 3.34 -12.99 -0.52
C VAL A 63 2.77 -12.60 0.82
N VAL A 64 3.12 -11.41 1.30
CA VAL A 64 2.56 -10.87 2.53
C VAL A 64 1.42 -9.91 2.20
N VAL A 65 0.27 -10.07 2.87
CA VAL A 65 -0.91 -9.22 2.66
C VAL A 65 -1.49 -8.73 3.98
N GLY A 66 -1.96 -7.48 3.98
CA GLY A 66 -2.89 -6.97 4.99
C GLY A 66 -4.33 -7.19 4.54
N CYS A 67 -5.14 -6.11 4.51
CA CYS A 67 -6.56 -6.12 4.14
C CYS A 67 -6.83 -6.14 2.62
N GLY A 68 -5.78 -6.22 1.78
CA GLY A 68 -5.95 -6.15 0.32
C GLY A 68 -6.40 -4.78 -0.20
N HIS A 69 -6.24 -3.68 0.57
CA HIS A 69 -6.75 -2.36 0.18
C HIS A 69 -6.12 -1.76 -1.09
N SER A 70 -4.87 -2.11 -1.37
CA SER A 70 -4.17 -1.69 -2.59
C SER A 70 -4.94 -2.18 -3.83
N PRO A 71 -5.34 -1.29 -4.77
CA PRO A 71 -5.94 -1.72 -6.03
C PRO A 71 -4.94 -2.43 -6.96
N SER A 72 -3.64 -2.30 -6.69
CA SER A 72 -2.56 -2.94 -7.46
C SER A 72 -2.60 -4.47 -7.37
N ILE A 73 -2.21 -5.11 -8.47
CA ILE A 73 -2.11 -6.56 -8.58
C ILE A 73 -0.95 -7.17 -7.76
N LEU A 74 -0.08 -6.33 -7.18
CA LEU A 74 1.08 -6.72 -6.36
C LEU A 74 0.81 -7.86 -5.36
N THR A 75 -0.40 -7.92 -4.79
CA THR A 75 -0.79 -8.89 -3.76
C THR A 75 -1.24 -10.26 -4.30
N CYS A 76 -1.37 -10.41 -5.62
CA CYS A 76 -1.85 -11.66 -6.21
C CYS A 76 -0.77 -12.76 -6.25
N THR A 77 -1.19 -13.99 -5.97
CA THR A 77 -0.36 -15.19 -6.00
C THR A 77 -1.21 -16.45 -6.15
N SER A 78 -0.66 -17.49 -6.76
CA SER A 78 -1.17 -18.87 -6.78
C SER A 78 -0.34 -19.76 -5.84
N SER A 79 0.71 -19.22 -5.22
CA SER A 79 1.57 -19.85 -4.23
C SER A 79 1.07 -19.54 -2.82
N TRP A 80 1.95 -19.21 -1.86
CA TRP A 80 1.59 -19.03 -0.46
C TRP A 80 1.34 -17.56 -0.16
N MET A 81 0.24 -17.30 0.53
CA MET A 81 -0.16 -15.98 1.00
C MET A 81 -0.14 -15.95 2.52
N VAL A 82 0.60 -15.02 3.10
CA VAL A 82 0.72 -14.82 4.54
C VAL A 82 0.00 -13.53 4.91
N ASN A 83 -0.99 -13.64 5.79
CA ASN A 83 -1.69 -12.50 6.35
C ASN A 83 -1.31 -12.33 7.83
N LEU A 84 -0.88 -11.13 8.20
CA LEU A 84 -0.37 -10.83 9.54
C LEU A 84 -1.45 -10.32 10.51
N ASP A 85 -2.75 -10.41 10.19
CA ASP A 85 -3.80 -9.79 11.02
C ASP A 85 -3.90 -10.37 12.44
N HIS A 86 -3.31 -11.54 12.68
CA HIS A 86 -3.22 -12.16 14.01
C HIS A 86 -1.84 -12.00 14.67
N TYR A 87 -0.95 -11.21 14.05
CA TYR A 87 0.37 -10.81 14.53
C TYR A 87 0.40 -9.27 14.55
N ASN A 88 -0.37 -8.70 15.49
CA ASN A 88 -0.77 -7.31 15.54
C ASN A 88 -0.66 -6.66 16.93
N ALA A 89 0.12 -7.23 17.85
CA ALA A 89 0.26 -6.71 19.21
C ALA A 89 1.09 -5.42 19.27
N VAL A 90 0.76 -4.56 20.24
CA VAL A 90 1.68 -3.50 20.71
C VAL A 90 2.63 -4.13 21.72
N LEU A 91 3.93 -4.07 21.43
CA LEU A 91 4.97 -4.73 22.22
C LEU A 91 5.57 -3.79 23.28
N LYS A 92 5.71 -2.49 22.96
CA LYS A 92 6.28 -1.50 23.87
C LYS A 92 5.79 -0.10 23.56
N VAL A 93 5.60 0.71 24.60
CA VAL A 93 5.31 2.15 24.50
C VAL A 93 6.34 2.92 25.32
N ASP A 94 7.05 3.86 24.70
CA ASP A 94 7.91 4.82 25.38
C ASP A 94 7.27 6.22 25.29
N LYS A 95 6.60 6.64 26.37
CA LYS A 95 5.92 7.95 26.43
C LYS A 95 6.89 9.13 26.37
N ARG A 96 8.12 8.96 26.86
CA ARG A 96 9.12 10.03 26.89
C ARG A 96 9.70 10.26 25.49
N LYS A 97 10.03 9.19 24.78
CA LYS A 97 10.49 9.26 23.38
C LYS A 97 9.33 9.40 22.38
N LYS A 98 8.09 9.22 22.84
CA LYS A 98 6.86 9.17 22.03
C LYS A 98 6.98 8.13 20.91
N THR A 99 7.41 6.92 21.25
CA THR A 99 7.55 5.83 20.28
C THR A 99 6.72 4.62 20.71
N ILE A 100 6.22 3.88 19.72
CA ILE A 100 5.53 2.61 19.92
C ILE A 100 6.19 1.55 19.05
N LEU A 101 6.56 0.43 19.66
CA LEU A 101 6.96 -0.80 18.98
C LEU A 101 5.74 -1.71 18.86
N ALA A 102 5.40 -2.10 17.65
CA ALA A 102 4.27 -2.98 17.38
C ALA A 102 4.61 -4.03 16.31
N GLU A 103 3.85 -5.13 16.32
CA GLU A 103 3.94 -6.17 15.28
C GLU A 103 3.40 -5.65 13.94
N GLY A 104 4.02 -6.08 12.84
CA GLY A 104 3.81 -5.51 11.50
C GLY A 104 2.40 -5.67 10.95
N GLY A 105 1.60 -6.60 11.49
CA GLY A 105 0.22 -6.81 11.14
C GLY A 105 -0.78 -5.82 11.75
N ILE A 106 -0.37 -5.02 12.74
CA ILE A 106 -1.26 -4.05 13.37
C ILE A 106 -1.86 -3.08 12.36
N ARG A 107 -3.18 -2.91 12.40
CA ARG A 107 -3.87 -1.93 11.55
C ARG A 107 -3.58 -0.52 12.06
N LEU A 108 -3.46 0.46 11.17
CA LEU A 108 -3.23 1.85 11.55
C LEU A 108 -4.34 2.38 12.47
N ARG A 109 -5.59 1.90 12.29
CA ARG A 109 -6.69 2.11 13.24
C ARG A 109 -6.34 1.63 14.64
N GLN A 110 -6.01 0.34 14.77
CA GLN A 110 -5.72 -0.29 16.06
C GLN A 110 -4.51 0.36 16.73
N LEU A 111 -3.46 0.69 15.96
CA LEU A 111 -2.29 1.38 16.48
C LEU A 111 -2.63 2.76 17.06
N ASN A 112 -3.48 3.54 16.37
CA ASN A 112 -3.94 4.82 16.91
C ASN A 112 -4.86 4.65 18.11
N ASP A 113 -5.73 3.65 18.13
CA ASP A 113 -6.62 3.39 19.26
C ASP A 113 -5.80 3.07 20.52
N GLU A 114 -4.77 2.22 20.41
CA GLU A 114 -3.83 1.94 21.52
C GLU A 114 -2.97 3.15 21.90
N ALA A 115 -2.49 3.92 20.92
CA ALA A 115 -1.72 5.14 21.17
C ALA A 115 -2.54 6.19 21.93
N ASN A 116 -3.82 6.37 21.59
CA ASN A 116 -4.67 7.38 22.21
C ASN A 116 -4.91 7.09 23.70
N LYS A 117 -4.98 5.81 24.11
CA LYS A 117 -5.10 5.41 25.53
C LYS A 117 -3.94 5.92 26.39
N VAL A 118 -2.79 6.17 25.78
CA VAL A 118 -1.57 6.64 26.45
C VAL A 118 -1.24 8.10 26.13
N GLY A 119 -2.17 8.85 25.50
CA GLY A 119 -2.01 10.26 25.16
C GLY A 119 -1.16 10.52 23.92
N LEU A 120 -1.01 9.52 23.03
CA LEU A 120 -0.24 9.62 21.78
C LEU A 120 -1.14 9.41 20.55
N THR A 121 -0.69 9.85 19.38
CA THR A 121 -1.34 9.58 18.09
C THR A 121 -0.30 9.54 16.96
N ILE A 122 -0.65 8.95 15.82
CA ILE A 122 0.19 9.04 14.61
C ILE A 122 0.26 10.51 14.13
N PRO A 123 1.42 11.03 13.70
CA PRO A 123 1.60 12.42 13.23
C PRO A 123 0.85 12.75 11.93
N ASN A 124 0.76 11.79 11.00
CA ASN A 124 0.14 11.96 9.68
C ASN A 124 -0.45 10.64 9.19
N LEU A 125 -1.57 10.70 8.46
CA LEU A 125 -2.29 9.53 8.01
C LEU A 125 -2.78 9.71 6.58
N GLY A 126 -2.86 8.60 5.84
CA GLY A 126 -3.59 8.53 4.58
C GLY A 126 -5.10 8.67 4.80
N SER A 127 -5.86 8.57 3.71
CA SER A 127 -7.33 8.68 3.77
C SER A 127 -8.01 7.44 4.38
N ILE A 128 -7.29 6.34 4.60
CA ILE A 128 -7.78 5.07 5.14
C ILE A 128 -6.77 4.52 6.14
N ASP A 129 -7.26 3.81 7.17
CA ASP A 129 -6.45 3.24 8.24
C ASP A 129 -6.70 1.75 8.53
N ASP A 130 -7.47 1.08 7.67
CA ASP A 130 -7.60 -0.39 7.65
C ASP A 130 -6.31 -1.08 7.17
N GLN A 131 -5.35 -0.32 6.62
CA GLN A 131 -4.05 -0.82 6.22
C GLN A 131 -3.24 -1.30 7.44
N SER A 132 -2.52 -2.41 7.30
CA SER A 132 -1.49 -2.80 8.28
C SER A 132 -0.32 -1.80 8.22
N ILE A 133 0.37 -1.53 9.33
CA ILE A 133 1.55 -0.65 9.36
C ILE A 133 2.63 -1.12 8.37
N ALA A 134 2.93 -2.42 8.31
CA ALA A 134 3.92 -2.96 7.39
C ALA A 134 3.52 -2.71 5.93
N GLY A 135 2.26 -2.99 5.58
CA GLY A 135 1.72 -2.72 4.25
C GLY A 135 1.72 -1.23 3.87
N ALA A 136 1.41 -0.33 4.82
CA ALA A 136 1.40 1.10 4.58
C ALA A 136 2.80 1.65 4.26
N ILE A 137 3.80 1.24 5.05
CA ILE A 137 5.22 1.58 4.83
C ILE A 137 5.70 0.99 3.51
N ALA A 138 5.49 -0.31 3.29
CA ALA A 138 6.01 -1.05 2.14
C ALA A 138 5.61 -0.46 0.78
N THR A 139 4.48 0.25 0.69
CA THR A 139 3.95 0.82 -0.56
C THR A 139 4.05 2.34 -0.66
N ALA A 140 4.95 2.98 0.13
CA ALA A 140 5.14 4.43 0.16
C ALA A 140 3.85 5.22 0.45
N THR A 141 3.06 4.76 1.42
CA THR A 141 1.83 5.48 1.80
C THR A 141 2.18 6.85 2.37
N HIS A 142 1.37 7.87 2.04
CA HIS A 142 1.54 9.23 2.52
C HIS A 142 0.19 9.88 2.86
N GLY A 143 0.22 10.88 3.75
CA GLY A 143 -0.90 11.77 4.03
C GLY A 143 -0.94 12.96 3.08
N SER A 144 -1.43 14.11 3.57
CA SER A 144 -1.42 15.36 2.79
C SER A 144 -1.04 16.56 3.65
N SER A 145 0.24 16.93 3.64
CA SER A 145 0.81 17.98 4.47
C SER A 145 2.15 18.48 3.93
N MET A 146 2.42 19.78 4.07
CA MET A 146 3.75 20.36 3.81
C MET A 146 4.77 20.08 4.93
N LYS A 147 4.37 19.42 6.04
CA LYS A 147 5.27 19.12 7.17
C LYS A 147 5.70 17.66 7.25
N HIS A 148 5.09 16.78 6.45
CA HIS A 148 5.24 15.34 6.59
C HIS A 148 5.47 14.69 5.23
N GLY A 149 6.47 13.79 5.16
CA GLY A 149 6.75 12.95 4.01
C GLY A 149 5.85 11.72 3.92
N LEU A 150 6.45 10.61 3.48
CA LEU A 150 5.86 9.28 3.54
C LEU A 150 5.62 8.86 5.00
N LEU A 151 4.65 7.98 5.25
CA LEU A 151 4.47 7.39 6.58
C LEU A 151 5.73 6.68 7.09
N SER A 152 6.55 6.16 6.17
CA SER A 152 7.82 5.51 6.47
C SER A 152 8.87 6.44 7.09
N GLU A 153 8.75 7.76 6.94
CA GLU A 153 9.64 8.75 7.55
C GLU A 153 9.66 8.67 9.09
N HIS A 154 8.54 8.27 9.68
CA HIS A 154 8.39 8.19 11.13
C HIS A 154 8.84 6.84 11.71
N VAL A 155 9.33 5.92 10.88
CA VAL A 155 9.87 4.63 11.35
C VAL A 155 11.24 4.85 11.97
N LYS A 156 11.44 4.36 13.20
CA LYS A 156 12.73 4.41 13.92
C LYS A 156 13.54 3.14 13.73
N SER A 157 12.89 1.99 13.72
CA SER A 157 13.52 0.71 13.41
C SER A 157 12.49 -0.31 12.90
N LEU A 158 12.98 -1.32 12.18
CA LEU A 158 12.20 -2.43 11.65
C LEU A 158 12.85 -3.77 12.03
N ARG A 159 12.04 -4.81 12.20
CA ARG A 159 12.50 -6.20 12.18
C ARG A 159 11.90 -6.92 10.97
N ILE A 160 12.73 -7.67 10.24
CA ILE A 160 12.34 -8.32 8.99
C ILE A 160 12.79 -9.78 9.01
N MET A 161 11.85 -10.70 8.75
CA MET A 161 12.15 -12.10 8.49
C MET A 161 12.59 -12.27 7.02
N LEU A 162 13.87 -12.58 6.82
CA LEU A 162 14.46 -12.80 5.50
C LEU A 162 14.18 -14.21 4.97
N SER A 163 14.48 -14.45 3.69
CA SER A 163 14.26 -15.74 3.00
C SER A 163 14.97 -16.94 3.63
N ASN A 164 16.04 -16.69 4.38
CA ASN A 164 16.81 -17.71 5.09
C ASN A 164 16.23 -18.09 6.47
N GLY A 165 15.18 -17.40 6.94
CA GLY A 165 14.53 -17.63 8.24
C GLY A 165 15.15 -16.87 9.41
N GLN A 166 16.09 -15.96 9.17
CA GLN A 166 16.63 -15.03 10.18
C GLN A 166 15.75 -13.78 10.28
N ALA A 167 15.51 -13.34 11.52
CA ALA A 167 14.82 -12.09 11.81
C ALA A 167 15.85 -10.99 12.10
N VAL A 168 16.08 -10.10 11.15
CA VAL A 168 17.13 -9.07 11.22
C VAL A 168 16.50 -7.73 11.63
N ARG A 169 17.10 -7.06 12.61
CA ARG A 169 16.75 -5.68 12.97
C ARG A 169 17.54 -4.69 12.12
N CYS A 170 16.89 -3.63 11.68
CA CYS A 170 17.53 -2.54 10.94
C CYS A 170 16.97 -1.18 11.36
N SER A 171 17.81 -0.15 11.33
CA SER A 171 17.56 1.24 11.70
C SER A 171 18.49 2.16 10.89
N PRO A 172 18.42 3.49 11.04
CA PRO A 172 19.40 4.38 10.45
C PRO A 172 20.86 4.07 10.86
N GLU A 173 21.07 3.56 12.07
CA GLU A 173 22.38 3.28 12.65
C GLU A 173 22.80 1.80 12.54
N GLN A 174 21.86 0.89 12.27
CA GLN A 174 22.09 -0.56 12.22
C GLN A 174 21.55 -1.14 10.91
N ASN A 175 22.36 -1.82 10.11
CA ASN A 175 21.95 -2.39 8.82
C ASN A 175 21.24 -1.34 7.90
N GLN A 176 21.85 -0.16 7.77
CA GLN A 176 21.22 1.00 7.12
C GLN A 176 20.78 0.72 5.67
N GLU A 177 21.55 -0.05 4.89
CA GLU A 177 21.15 -0.41 3.51
C GLU A 177 19.83 -1.22 3.51
N LEU A 178 19.70 -2.20 4.41
CA LEU A 178 18.46 -2.97 4.59
C LEU A 178 17.32 -2.09 5.08
N PHE A 179 17.59 -1.17 6.02
CA PHE A 179 16.59 -0.23 6.53
C PHE A 179 16.03 0.64 5.39
N ARG A 180 16.90 1.28 4.59
CA ARG A 180 16.48 2.11 3.45
C ARG A 180 15.69 1.33 2.41
N ALA A 181 16.05 0.08 2.14
CA ALA A 181 15.28 -0.77 1.24
C ALA A 181 13.92 -1.15 1.84
N ALA A 182 13.86 -1.39 3.15
CA ALA A 182 12.66 -1.86 3.84
C ALA A 182 11.58 -0.80 4.04
N LEU A 183 11.97 0.47 4.17
CA LEU A 183 11.03 1.59 4.26
C LEU A 183 10.09 1.68 3.05
N VAL A 184 10.48 1.14 1.90
CA VAL A 184 9.60 0.88 0.73
C VAL A 184 9.99 -0.48 0.15
N SER A 185 9.60 -1.55 0.84
CA SER A 185 10.02 -2.92 0.51
C SER A 185 9.20 -3.59 -0.59
N LEU A 186 7.97 -3.13 -0.81
CA LEU A 186 6.98 -3.75 -1.72
C LEU A 186 6.72 -5.25 -1.43
N GLY A 187 7.10 -5.72 -0.24
CA GLY A 187 7.03 -7.13 0.14
C GLY A 187 8.08 -8.02 -0.54
N ALA A 188 9.10 -7.46 -1.20
CA ALA A 188 10.10 -8.19 -1.98
C ALA A 188 11.36 -8.61 -1.20
N LEU A 189 11.55 -8.09 0.01
CA LEU A 189 12.76 -8.34 0.83
C LEU A 189 12.56 -9.47 1.85
N GLY A 190 11.32 -9.66 2.29
CA GLY A 190 10.99 -10.47 3.45
C GLY A 190 9.70 -10.00 4.12
N ILE A 191 9.42 -10.57 5.29
CA ILE A 191 8.22 -10.24 6.07
C ILE A 191 8.61 -9.24 7.16
N ILE A 192 8.14 -8.00 7.07
CA ILE A 192 8.32 -7.01 8.15
C ILE A 192 7.48 -7.46 9.34
N THR A 193 8.13 -7.86 10.43
CA THR A 193 7.50 -8.44 11.62
C THR A 193 7.29 -7.42 12.72
N GLU A 194 8.16 -6.43 12.88
CA GLU A 194 8.03 -5.40 13.91
C GLU A 194 8.37 -4.03 13.34
N VAL A 195 7.70 -3.00 13.84
CA VAL A 195 7.92 -1.60 13.48
C VAL A 195 7.95 -0.75 14.76
N GLU A 196 9.05 -0.06 14.99
CA GLU A 196 9.13 1.02 15.98
C GLU A 196 8.80 2.34 15.29
N TYR A 197 7.75 3.01 15.73
CA TYR A 197 7.15 4.14 15.04
C TYR A 197 7.11 5.39 15.94
N GLN A 198 7.47 6.54 15.38
CA GLN A 198 7.40 7.84 16.02
C GLN A 198 5.96 8.33 16.08
N MET A 199 5.51 8.65 17.29
CA MET A 199 4.23 9.25 17.59
C MET A 199 4.37 10.73 17.95
N VAL A 200 3.24 11.40 18.07
CA VAL A 200 3.10 12.75 18.64
C VAL A 200 2.07 12.72 19.77
N ASP A 201 1.97 13.82 20.52
CA ASP A 201 0.90 13.94 21.52
C ASP A 201 -0.47 13.88 20.83
N SER A 202 -1.40 13.17 21.45
CA SER A 202 -2.79 13.12 20.99
C SER A 202 -3.36 14.53 20.91
N CYS A 203 -4.03 14.84 19.81
CA CYS A 203 -4.62 16.15 19.59
C CYS A 203 -5.88 16.04 18.72
N ASN A 204 -6.72 17.07 18.81
CA ASN A 204 -7.81 17.29 17.87
C ASN A 204 -7.30 18.13 16.71
N ILE A 205 -7.99 18.04 15.57
CA ILE A 205 -7.84 18.95 14.46
C ILE A 205 -9.16 19.67 14.18
N GLU A 206 -9.07 20.95 13.84
CA GLU A 206 -10.19 21.69 13.26
C GLU A 206 -9.96 21.74 11.76
N TRP A 207 -10.93 21.22 11.00
CA TRP A 207 -10.88 21.25 9.56
C TRP A 207 -11.98 22.11 8.97
N THR A 208 -11.69 22.68 7.81
CA THR A 208 -12.62 23.45 6.98
C THR A 208 -12.60 22.90 5.57
N GLN A 209 -13.76 22.91 4.91
CA GLN A 209 -13.93 22.46 3.54
C GLN A 209 -14.71 23.51 2.75
N THR A 210 -14.10 24.07 1.70
CA THR A 210 -14.67 25.16 0.91
C THR A 210 -14.62 24.87 -0.59
N LEU A 211 -15.73 25.10 -1.29
CA LEU A 211 -15.79 25.05 -2.75
C LEU A 211 -15.26 26.36 -3.36
N LYS A 212 -14.19 26.29 -4.17
CA LYS A 212 -13.52 27.44 -4.80
C LYS A 212 -13.43 27.29 -6.33
N PRO A 213 -13.35 28.41 -7.08
CA PRO A 213 -13.00 28.37 -8.50
C PRO A 213 -11.58 27.80 -8.71
N LEU A 214 -11.36 27.09 -9.82
CA LEU A 214 -10.04 26.56 -10.18
C LEU A 214 -9.01 27.69 -10.33
N GLY A 215 -9.39 28.83 -10.89
CA GLY A 215 -8.51 30.01 -10.99
C GLY A 215 -7.92 30.39 -9.64
N THR A 216 -8.75 30.48 -8.58
CA THR A 216 -8.27 30.78 -7.22
C THR A 216 -7.28 29.74 -6.69
N ILE A 217 -7.44 28.45 -7.05
CA ILE A 217 -6.49 27.40 -6.66
C ILE A 217 -5.14 27.64 -7.33
N LEU A 218 -5.14 27.98 -8.61
CA LEU A 218 -3.93 28.26 -9.38
C LEU A 218 -3.25 29.56 -8.90
N ASP A 219 -4.03 30.61 -8.66
CA ASP A 219 -3.54 31.91 -8.18
C ASP A 219 -2.92 31.82 -6.77
N THR A 220 -3.42 30.92 -5.92
CA THR A 220 -2.92 30.74 -4.55
C THR A 220 -1.91 29.60 -4.41
N TRP A 221 -1.57 28.92 -5.51
CA TRP A 221 -0.77 27.69 -5.50
C TRP A 221 0.60 27.89 -4.86
N ASP A 222 1.36 28.88 -5.33
CA ASP A 222 2.72 29.15 -4.86
C ASP A 222 2.78 30.07 -3.62
N THR A 223 1.63 30.39 -3.04
CA THR A 223 1.55 31.32 -1.90
C THR A 223 0.99 30.65 -0.65
N THR A 224 -0.34 30.48 -0.58
CA THR A 224 -1.05 30.18 0.67
C THR A 224 -1.80 28.85 0.65
N LEU A 225 -2.05 28.29 -0.53
CA LEU A 225 -2.87 27.08 -0.67
C LEU A 225 -2.36 25.94 0.22
N TRP A 226 -1.06 25.67 0.18
CA TRP A 226 -0.45 24.52 0.85
C TRP A 226 0.09 24.82 2.25
N THR A 227 0.35 26.09 2.55
CA THR A 227 1.12 26.55 3.71
C THR A 227 0.26 27.19 4.79
N SER A 228 -0.98 27.55 4.48
CA SER A 228 -1.91 28.20 5.43
C SER A 228 -2.36 27.29 6.58
N LYS A 229 -2.30 25.97 6.39
CA LYS A 229 -2.73 24.93 7.33
C LYS A 229 -1.78 23.74 7.25
N GLU A 230 -1.61 23.01 8.37
CA GLU A 230 -0.72 21.84 8.42
C GLU A 230 -1.16 20.75 7.44
N PHE A 231 -2.46 20.47 7.36
CA PHE A 231 -3.01 19.48 6.43
C PHE A 231 -3.85 20.17 5.37
N THR A 232 -3.64 19.81 4.10
CA THR A 232 -4.39 20.39 2.98
C THR A 232 -4.63 19.33 1.91
N ARG A 233 -5.86 19.23 1.39
CA ARG A 233 -6.26 18.37 0.27
C ARG A 233 -7.11 19.18 -0.70
N VAL A 234 -6.95 18.92 -1.99
CA VAL A 234 -7.76 19.56 -3.02
C VAL A 234 -8.43 18.48 -3.87
N TRP A 235 -9.75 18.53 -4.00
CA TRP A 235 -10.52 17.67 -4.92
C TRP A 235 -10.97 18.50 -6.11
N TRP A 236 -10.31 18.29 -7.24
CA TRP A 236 -10.51 19.05 -8.46
C TRP A 236 -11.59 18.42 -9.34
N MET A 237 -12.56 19.24 -9.74
CA MET A 237 -13.68 18.89 -10.62
C MET A 237 -13.46 19.56 -11.99
N PRO A 238 -12.97 18.83 -13.00
CA PRO A 238 -12.48 19.42 -14.26
C PRO A 238 -13.57 20.12 -15.08
N TYR A 239 -14.78 19.54 -15.17
CA TYR A 239 -15.86 20.13 -15.96
C TYR A 239 -16.39 21.45 -15.40
N MET A 240 -16.49 21.56 -14.07
CA MET A 240 -17.00 22.75 -13.41
C MET A 240 -15.94 23.85 -13.28
N LYS A 241 -14.67 23.55 -13.58
CA LYS A 241 -13.51 24.40 -13.28
C LYS A 241 -13.54 24.90 -11.83
N ARG A 242 -13.79 23.99 -10.90
CA ARG A 242 -13.86 24.24 -9.46
C ARG A 242 -13.08 23.17 -8.70
N ALA A 243 -12.73 23.46 -7.46
CA ALA A 243 -12.16 22.48 -6.56
C ALA A 243 -12.69 22.66 -5.14
N ILE A 244 -12.77 21.57 -4.41
CA ILE A 244 -12.94 21.60 -2.96
C ILE A 244 -11.55 21.73 -2.34
N VAL A 245 -11.37 22.71 -1.46
CA VAL A 245 -10.19 22.80 -0.60
C VAL A 245 -10.60 22.36 0.79
N TRP A 246 -10.03 21.24 1.23
CA TRP A 246 -10.10 20.81 2.62
C TRP A 246 -8.77 21.15 3.29
N SER A 247 -8.81 21.76 4.46
CA SER A 247 -7.61 22.11 5.21
C SER A 247 -7.85 22.07 6.70
N ALA A 248 -6.81 21.73 7.47
CA ALA A 248 -6.92 21.51 8.92
C ALA A 248 -5.65 21.89 9.69
N ASP A 249 -5.85 22.33 10.93
CA ASP A 249 -4.79 22.52 11.93
C ASP A 249 -5.14 21.81 13.23
N ARG A 250 -4.10 21.50 14.01
CA ARG A 250 -4.25 21.05 15.39
C ARG A 250 -4.97 22.12 16.23
N THR A 251 -5.81 21.68 17.15
CA THR A 251 -6.63 22.58 17.96
C THR A 251 -6.88 22.02 19.35
N SER A 252 -7.10 22.91 20.31
CA SER A 252 -7.59 22.60 21.66
C SER A 252 -9.10 22.84 21.82
N LYS A 253 -9.78 23.27 20.74
CA LYS A 253 -11.23 23.47 20.75
C LYS A 253 -11.99 22.18 21.10
N PRO A 254 -13.17 22.28 21.71
CA PRO A 254 -14.02 21.13 21.98
C PRO A 254 -14.46 20.46 20.68
N LEU A 255 -14.74 19.15 20.75
CA LEU A 255 -15.23 18.37 19.62
C LEU A 255 -16.51 18.97 19.06
N ARG A 256 -16.59 19.01 17.73
CA ARG A 256 -17.74 19.48 16.98
C ARG A 256 -17.92 18.55 15.78
N PRO A 257 -18.99 17.75 15.74
CA PRO A 257 -19.17 16.78 14.66
C PRO A 257 -19.34 17.49 13.31
N PRO A 258 -18.99 16.81 12.20
CA PRO A 258 -19.33 17.29 10.86
C PRO A 258 -20.84 17.39 10.67
N GLN A 259 -21.24 18.32 9.79
CA GLN A 259 -22.61 18.36 9.30
C GLN A 259 -22.87 17.17 8.36
N GLU A 260 -24.06 16.59 8.44
CA GLU A 260 -24.49 15.55 7.50
C GLU A 260 -24.50 16.09 6.07
N ASN A 261 -24.15 15.24 5.11
CA ASN A 261 -24.08 15.60 3.71
C ASN A 261 -24.82 14.60 2.82
N PHE A 262 -25.29 15.07 1.66
CA PHE A 262 -26.13 14.29 0.74
C PHE A 262 -25.48 12.97 0.30
N TYR A 263 -24.18 13.02 0.01
CA TYR A 263 -23.39 11.93 -0.54
C TYR A 263 -23.05 10.83 0.48
N GLY A 264 -23.01 11.16 1.78
CA GLY A 264 -22.81 10.20 2.87
C GLY A 264 -24.07 9.42 3.25
N GLY A 265 -25.24 9.86 2.80
CA GLY A 265 -26.51 9.16 3.01
C GLY A 265 -26.76 8.05 1.98
N SER A 266 -27.52 7.01 2.38
CA SER A 266 -27.87 5.88 1.50
C SER A 266 -28.57 6.30 0.20
N VAL A 267 -29.41 7.35 0.25
CA VAL A 267 -30.11 7.87 -0.93
C VAL A 267 -29.14 8.48 -1.95
N GLY A 268 -28.27 9.40 -1.51
CA GLY A 268 -27.28 10.02 -2.39
C GLY A 268 -26.28 9.01 -2.96
N TYR A 269 -25.89 8.02 -2.14
CA TYR A 269 -25.07 6.89 -2.55
C TYR A 269 -25.69 6.17 -3.76
N HIS A 270 -26.92 5.68 -3.64
CA HIS A 270 -27.56 4.93 -4.71
C HIS A 270 -27.88 5.80 -5.94
N ILE A 271 -28.21 7.09 -5.75
CA ILE A 271 -28.42 8.01 -6.88
C ILE A 271 -27.16 8.10 -7.74
N TYR A 272 -26.00 8.41 -7.14
CA TYR A 272 -24.77 8.54 -7.93
C TYR A 272 -24.32 7.21 -8.52
N HIS A 273 -24.43 6.10 -7.77
CA HIS A 273 -24.09 4.75 -8.27
C HIS A 273 -24.88 4.40 -9.54
N ASN A 274 -26.19 4.67 -9.55
CA ASN A 274 -27.07 4.44 -10.70
C ASN A 274 -26.76 5.38 -11.86
N LEU A 275 -26.51 6.66 -11.59
CA LEU A 275 -26.17 7.64 -12.63
C LEU A 275 -24.82 7.33 -13.29
N LEU A 276 -23.82 6.88 -12.53
CA LEU A 276 -22.54 6.40 -13.06
C LEU A 276 -22.73 5.15 -13.92
N TRP A 277 -23.55 4.19 -13.47
CA TRP A 277 -23.86 3.00 -14.26
C TRP A 277 -24.56 3.36 -15.58
N LEU A 278 -25.50 4.30 -15.55
CA LEU A 278 -26.15 4.80 -16.77
C LEU A 278 -25.13 5.50 -17.70
N SER A 279 -24.21 6.26 -17.11
CA SER A 279 -23.15 6.96 -17.83
C SER A 279 -22.14 6.00 -18.49
N ASN A 280 -21.96 4.77 -18.00
CA ASN A 280 -21.18 3.76 -18.72
C ASN A 280 -21.79 3.42 -20.10
N HIS A 281 -23.11 3.54 -20.26
CA HIS A 281 -23.83 3.27 -21.50
C HIS A 281 -24.06 4.54 -22.34
N MET A 282 -24.19 5.68 -21.69
CA MET A 282 -24.36 6.99 -22.33
C MET A 282 -23.33 8.01 -21.79
N PRO A 283 -22.03 7.88 -22.12
CA PRO A 283 -20.97 8.66 -21.47
C PRO A 283 -21.13 10.18 -21.56
N PHE A 284 -21.83 10.68 -22.59
CA PHE A 284 -22.04 12.11 -22.80
C PHE A 284 -22.88 12.80 -21.71
N ILE A 285 -23.63 12.05 -20.89
CA ILE A 285 -24.42 12.62 -19.77
C ILE A 285 -23.55 12.93 -18.55
N LEU A 286 -22.33 12.39 -18.49
CA LEU A 286 -21.49 12.43 -17.30
C LEU A 286 -21.24 13.86 -16.79
N PRO A 287 -20.92 14.88 -17.62
CA PRO A 287 -20.75 16.25 -17.12
C PRO A 287 -21.98 16.81 -16.39
N LEU A 288 -23.20 16.44 -16.81
CA LEU A 288 -24.45 16.80 -16.13
C LEU A 288 -24.62 16.05 -14.81
N VAL A 289 -24.28 14.75 -14.79
CA VAL A 289 -24.29 13.92 -13.58
C VAL A 289 -23.35 14.50 -12.53
N GLU A 290 -22.12 14.83 -12.91
CA GLU A 290 -21.12 15.43 -12.04
C GLU A 290 -21.60 16.79 -11.50
N TRP A 291 -22.16 17.64 -12.37
CA TRP A 291 -22.70 18.94 -11.95
C TRP A 291 -23.82 18.78 -10.91
N PHE A 292 -24.73 17.84 -11.14
CA PHE A 292 -25.84 17.58 -10.23
C PHE A 292 -25.36 17.01 -8.90
N VAL A 293 -24.56 15.94 -8.92
CA VAL A 293 -24.14 15.22 -7.70
C VAL A 293 -23.23 16.09 -6.84
N PHE A 294 -22.22 16.73 -7.43
CA PHE A 294 -21.32 17.60 -6.68
C PHE A 294 -21.97 18.93 -6.30
N GLY A 295 -22.94 19.41 -7.09
CA GLY A 295 -23.78 20.54 -6.72
C GLY A 295 -24.66 20.25 -5.50
N MET A 296 -25.25 19.07 -5.41
CA MET A 296 -26.01 18.62 -4.24
C MET A 296 -25.12 18.41 -3.00
N GLN A 297 -23.91 17.91 -3.20
CA GLN A 297 -23.00 17.58 -2.10
C GLN A 297 -22.26 18.80 -1.54
N TYR A 298 -21.79 19.71 -2.40
CA TYR A 298 -20.90 20.82 -2.03
C TYR A 298 -21.44 22.20 -2.39
N GLY A 299 -22.62 22.27 -3.01
CA GLY A 299 -23.24 23.50 -3.49
C GLY A 299 -23.08 23.76 -4.98
N PHE A 300 -24.11 24.35 -5.57
CA PHE A 300 -24.10 24.79 -6.98
C PHE A 300 -23.32 26.10 -7.20
N SER A 301 -22.94 26.81 -6.13
CA SER A 301 -22.14 28.04 -6.15
C SER A 301 -20.93 27.94 -5.23
N THR A 302 -19.84 28.61 -5.59
CA THR A 302 -18.61 28.68 -4.78
C THR A 302 -18.81 29.49 -3.50
N GLY A 303 -17.97 29.27 -2.49
CA GLY A 303 -17.95 30.03 -1.24
C GLY A 303 -18.61 29.35 -0.05
N MET A 304 -19.40 28.28 -0.28
CA MET A 304 -19.93 27.49 0.84
C MET A 304 -18.79 26.80 1.57
N THR A 305 -18.80 26.91 2.89
CA THR A 305 -17.78 26.34 3.78
C THR A 305 -18.44 25.51 4.87
N THR A 306 -17.93 24.30 5.07
CA THR A 306 -18.28 23.42 6.19
C THR A 306 -17.06 23.20 7.07
N SER A 307 -17.26 22.84 8.33
CA SER A 307 -16.15 22.63 9.28
C SER A 307 -16.54 21.69 10.41
N ALA A 308 -15.53 21.03 11.00
CA ALA A 308 -15.70 20.20 12.19
C ALA A 308 -14.44 20.25 13.06
N VAL A 309 -14.55 19.74 14.29
CA VAL A 309 -13.43 19.50 15.20
C VAL A 309 -13.49 18.05 15.65
N GLU A 310 -12.49 17.27 15.26
CA GLU A 310 -12.44 15.83 15.46
C GLU A 310 -11.06 15.43 16.00
N PRO A 311 -10.92 14.26 16.65
CA PRO A 311 -9.60 13.69 16.92
C PRO A 311 -8.79 13.59 15.63
N LEU A 312 -7.47 13.80 15.69
CA LEU A 312 -6.59 13.88 14.51
C LEU A 312 -6.81 12.71 13.54
N ARG A 313 -6.87 11.48 14.06
CA ARG A 313 -7.15 10.28 13.25
C ARG A 313 -8.44 10.47 12.44
N ASN A 314 -9.56 10.74 13.11
CA ASN A 314 -10.88 10.80 12.51
C ASN A 314 -10.97 11.89 11.44
N GLY A 315 -10.48 13.11 11.75
CA GLY A 315 -10.55 14.22 10.82
C GLY A 315 -9.68 14.03 9.56
N LEU A 316 -8.67 13.14 9.59
CA LEU A 316 -7.86 12.82 8.41
C LEU A 316 -8.47 11.72 7.52
N LEU A 317 -9.42 10.93 8.02
CA LEU A 317 -10.00 9.84 7.25
C LEU A 317 -11.00 10.34 6.20
N MET A 318 -11.19 9.54 5.16
CA MET A 318 -12.24 9.75 4.17
C MET A 318 -12.98 8.44 3.90
N ASN A 319 -14.28 8.55 3.64
CA ASN A 319 -15.06 7.39 3.25
C ASN A 319 -14.77 7.03 1.79
N CYS A 320 -14.14 5.87 1.56
CA CYS A 320 -14.06 5.25 0.25
C CYS A 320 -15.42 4.59 -0.09
N LEU A 321 -16.33 5.37 -0.66
CA LEU A 321 -17.73 4.95 -0.87
C LEU A 321 -17.89 3.88 -1.95
N TYR A 322 -17.16 3.99 -3.06
CA TYR A 322 -17.31 3.09 -4.21
C TYR A 322 -16.02 2.33 -4.50
N SER A 323 -16.17 1.09 -4.97
CA SER A 323 -15.09 0.40 -5.68
C SER A 323 -14.53 1.32 -6.77
N GLN A 324 -13.20 1.43 -6.86
CA GLN A 324 -12.58 2.41 -7.72
C GLN A 324 -11.22 1.94 -8.26
N PHE A 325 -10.92 2.31 -9.50
CA PHE A 325 -9.54 2.38 -9.96
C PHE A 325 -8.91 3.65 -9.42
N VAL A 326 -7.62 3.56 -9.10
CA VAL A 326 -6.81 4.69 -8.66
C VAL A 326 -5.50 4.62 -9.42
N ASN A 327 -5.13 5.72 -10.07
CA ASN A 327 -3.82 5.93 -10.68
C ASN A 327 -3.25 7.21 -10.08
N GLU A 328 -2.04 7.15 -9.52
CA GLU A 328 -1.48 8.26 -8.75
C GLU A 328 0.02 8.38 -8.95
N TRP A 329 0.47 9.62 -9.10
CA TRP A 329 1.85 9.95 -9.41
C TRP A 329 2.33 11.14 -8.58
N ALA A 330 3.60 11.11 -8.25
CA ALA A 330 4.33 12.08 -7.46
C ALA A 330 5.19 12.98 -8.36
N LEU A 331 5.02 14.29 -8.28
CA LEU A 331 5.75 15.29 -9.07
C LEU A 331 6.17 16.47 -8.18
N PRO A 332 7.16 17.28 -8.59
CA PRO A 332 7.47 18.51 -7.87
C PRO A 332 6.24 19.41 -7.75
N LEU A 333 6.00 19.97 -6.56
CA LEU A 333 4.82 20.80 -6.30
C LEU A 333 4.68 21.97 -7.28
N SER A 334 5.80 22.58 -7.67
CA SER A 334 5.86 23.69 -8.63
C SER A 334 5.32 23.35 -10.02
N LYS A 335 5.29 22.06 -10.40
CA LYS A 335 4.75 21.60 -11.68
C LYS A 335 3.23 21.40 -11.67
N GLY A 336 2.58 21.53 -10.52
CA GLY A 336 1.14 21.30 -10.36
C GLY A 336 0.24 22.16 -11.23
N PRO A 337 0.43 23.50 -11.30
CA PRO A 337 -0.40 24.37 -12.13
C PRO A 337 -0.35 23.97 -13.62
N GLU A 338 0.81 23.61 -14.13
CA GLU A 338 0.98 23.15 -15.50
C GLU A 338 0.26 21.81 -15.73
N ALA A 339 0.47 20.82 -14.85
CA ALA A 339 -0.17 19.51 -14.94
C ALA A 339 -1.70 19.61 -14.97
N ILE A 340 -2.27 20.39 -14.04
CA ILE A 340 -3.71 20.62 -13.92
C ILE A 340 -4.23 21.36 -15.16
N THR A 341 -3.54 22.40 -15.61
CA THR A 341 -3.97 23.18 -16.78
C THR A 341 -3.99 22.33 -18.05
N ARG A 342 -2.92 21.55 -18.29
CA ARG A 342 -2.81 20.66 -19.46
C ARG A 342 -3.88 19.57 -19.43
N LEU A 343 -4.05 18.90 -18.28
CA LEU A 343 -5.06 17.86 -18.12
C LEU A 343 -6.48 18.43 -18.22
N SER A 344 -6.72 19.64 -17.69
CA SER A 344 -8.00 20.35 -17.77
C SER A 344 -8.37 20.65 -19.22
N ALA A 345 -7.44 21.24 -19.97
CA ALA A 345 -7.63 21.57 -21.38
C ALA A 345 -7.92 20.31 -22.20
N TRP A 346 -7.21 19.20 -21.92
CA TRP A 346 -7.42 17.93 -22.60
C TRP A 346 -8.78 17.30 -22.28
N ILE A 347 -9.18 17.22 -21.00
CA ILE A 347 -10.48 16.67 -20.59
C ILE A 347 -11.63 17.49 -21.18
N ASN A 348 -11.51 18.83 -21.16
CA ASN A 348 -12.55 19.75 -21.61
C ASN A 348 -12.52 20.07 -23.11
N ARG A 349 -11.62 19.43 -23.88
CA ARG A 349 -11.50 19.60 -25.34
C ARG A 349 -11.24 21.05 -25.76
N GLU A 350 -10.47 21.77 -24.97
CA GLU A 350 -10.11 23.16 -25.23
C GLU A 350 -9.09 23.25 -26.39
N PRO A 351 -9.08 24.34 -27.18
CA PRO A 351 -8.09 24.53 -28.23
C PRO A 351 -6.66 24.41 -27.70
N GLY A 352 -5.81 23.64 -28.39
CA GLY A 352 -4.43 23.37 -27.95
C GLY A 352 -4.28 22.26 -26.89
N ALA A 353 -5.39 21.75 -26.33
CA ALA A 353 -5.59 20.52 -25.53
C ALA A 353 -4.45 20.01 -24.61
N GLY A 354 -3.62 20.91 -24.10
CA GLY A 354 -2.58 20.60 -23.12
C GLY A 354 -1.38 19.79 -23.64
N GLY A 355 -1.20 19.65 -24.96
CA GLY A 355 -0.06 18.92 -25.54
C GLY A 355 -0.05 17.41 -25.27
N ILE A 356 -1.19 16.81 -24.89
CA ILE A 356 -1.32 15.35 -24.70
C ILE A 356 -1.61 14.70 -26.06
N PRO A 357 -0.80 13.73 -26.53
CA PRO A 357 -0.85 13.22 -27.91
C PRO A 357 -1.95 12.17 -28.13
N PHE A 358 -2.86 11.97 -27.17
CA PHE A 358 -3.93 10.99 -27.25
C PHE A 358 -5.26 11.66 -27.54
N SER A 359 -6.06 11.06 -28.43
CA SER A 359 -7.39 11.59 -28.72
C SER A 359 -8.32 11.49 -27.51
N ASN A 360 -9.00 12.60 -27.19
CA ASN A 360 -10.08 12.70 -26.20
C ASN A 360 -11.48 12.58 -26.85
N LYS A 361 -11.56 12.23 -28.14
CA LYS A 361 -12.84 12.10 -28.85
C LYS A 361 -13.68 11.00 -28.20
N GLY A 362 -14.87 11.36 -27.76
CA GLY A 362 -15.78 10.42 -27.06
C GLY A 362 -15.35 10.08 -25.63
N LEU A 363 -14.29 10.69 -25.12
CA LEU A 363 -13.85 10.51 -23.74
C LEU A 363 -14.72 11.35 -22.80
N TYR A 364 -15.20 10.71 -21.74
CA TYR A 364 -15.87 11.32 -20.60
C TYR A 364 -15.36 10.62 -19.33
N VAL A 365 -14.85 11.42 -18.41
CA VAL A 365 -14.21 11.00 -17.15
C VAL A 365 -15.01 11.60 -16.00
N HIS A 366 -15.29 10.84 -14.94
CA HIS A 366 -15.89 11.38 -13.73
C HIS A 366 -14.84 11.77 -12.71
N CYS A 367 -15.23 12.63 -11.78
CA CYS A 367 -14.37 13.30 -10.83
C CYS A 367 -14.72 12.86 -9.38
N PRO A 368 -13.94 13.28 -8.37
CA PRO A 368 -12.84 14.25 -8.42
C PRO A 368 -11.47 13.65 -8.76
N ILE A 369 -10.58 14.50 -9.31
CA ILE A 369 -9.13 14.26 -9.30
C ILE A 369 -8.59 14.77 -7.97
N GLU A 370 -7.99 13.90 -7.17
CA GLU A 370 -7.44 14.28 -5.87
C GLU A 370 -6.01 14.83 -6.03
N VAL A 371 -5.75 15.94 -5.36
CA VAL A 371 -4.50 16.70 -5.39
C VAL A 371 -4.03 16.84 -3.95
N ARG A 372 -2.90 16.20 -3.65
CA ARG A 372 -2.33 16.11 -2.30
C ARG A 372 -0.88 16.60 -2.30
N VAL A 373 -0.38 16.96 -1.13
CA VAL A 373 1.00 17.42 -0.98
C VAL A 373 1.71 16.66 0.12
N SER A 374 3.00 16.45 -0.03
CA SER A 374 3.86 15.84 0.98
C SER A 374 5.23 16.50 0.90
N ASP A 375 5.92 16.67 2.01
CA ASP A 375 7.30 17.15 2.00
C ASP A 375 8.15 16.23 2.86
N GLY A 376 8.97 15.41 2.19
CA GLY A 376 9.94 14.53 2.82
C GLY A 376 11.39 15.00 2.60
N SER A 377 11.60 16.23 2.14
CA SER A 377 12.94 16.76 1.78
C SER A 377 13.92 16.74 2.96
N THR A 378 13.41 16.78 4.20
CA THR A 378 14.21 16.72 5.44
C THR A 378 14.35 15.30 6.01
N SER A 379 13.72 14.30 5.39
CA SER A 379 13.73 12.91 5.85
C SER A 379 15.07 12.25 5.57
N HIS A 380 15.71 11.70 6.61
CA HIS A 380 16.95 10.93 6.48
C HIS A 380 16.99 9.73 7.46
N PRO A 381 17.51 8.57 7.03
CA PRO A 381 17.89 8.22 5.66
C PRO A 381 16.66 7.97 4.79
N ARG A 382 16.74 8.33 3.51
CA ARG A 382 15.62 8.16 2.57
C ARG A 382 15.49 6.72 2.06
N PRO A 383 14.27 6.21 1.83
CA PRO A 383 14.08 4.95 1.15
C PRO A 383 14.71 4.98 -0.25
N TYR A 384 15.25 3.86 -0.73
CA TYR A 384 15.77 3.80 -2.10
C TYR A 384 14.65 3.99 -3.15
N LEU A 385 13.47 3.43 -2.89
CA LEU A 385 12.31 3.55 -3.77
C LEU A 385 11.41 4.73 -3.38
N ASP A 386 11.98 5.78 -2.80
CA ASP A 386 11.24 6.98 -2.42
C ASP A 386 10.72 7.74 -3.65
N ASN A 387 9.39 7.78 -3.75
CA ASN A 387 8.68 8.44 -4.84
C ASN A 387 8.47 9.94 -4.60
N THR A 388 8.88 10.49 -3.45
CA THR A 388 8.87 11.94 -3.21
C THR A 388 10.05 12.65 -3.88
N CYS A 389 9.96 13.97 -3.97
CA CYS A 389 11.02 14.86 -4.40
C CYS A 389 12.09 14.98 -3.30
N ALA A 390 13.36 14.94 -3.70
CA ALA A 390 14.48 15.04 -2.77
C ALA A 390 14.63 16.46 -2.23
N ASP A 391 14.52 17.45 -3.11
CA ASP A 391 14.92 18.84 -2.83
C ASP A 391 13.73 19.77 -2.59
N GLY A 392 12.55 19.22 -2.27
CA GLY A 392 11.39 20.04 -1.96
C GLY A 392 10.06 19.29 -1.92
N PRO A 393 8.94 20.03 -1.84
CA PRO A 393 7.63 19.45 -1.69
C PRO A 393 7.19 18.70 -2.95
N THR A 394 6.48 17.61 -2.69
CA THR A 394 5.93 16.67 -3.66
C THR A 394 4.43 16.87 -3.75
N LEU A 395 3.95 17.09 -4.96
CA LEU A 395 2.54 16.95 -5.32
C LEU A 395 2.23 15.49 -5.64
N TYR A 396 1.08 15.02 -5.19
CA TYR A 396 0.47 13.78 -5.63
C TYR A 396 -0.79 14.10 -6.41
N LEU A 397 -0.84 13.68 -7.67
CA LEU A 397 -2.03 13.76 -8.53
C LEU A 397 -2.66 12.38 -8.67
N ASN A 398 -3.93 12.29 -8.33
CA ASN A 398 -4.66 11.04 -8.25
C ASN A 398 -5.89 11.06 -9.16
N ALA A 399 -5.80 10.29 -10.24
CA ALA A 399 -6.86 10.04 -11.19
C ALA A 399 -7.70 8.83 -10.76
N THR A 400 -8.78 9.09 -10.05
CA THR A 400 -9.72 8.06 -9.57
C THR A 400 -10.86 7.83 -10.56
N LEU A 401 -11.25 6.56 -10.75
CA LEU A 401 -12.41 6.16 -11.53
C LEU A 401 -13.24 5.13 -10.75
N TYR A 402 -14.38 5.54 -10.20
CA TYR A 402 -15.41 4.66 -9.65
C TYR A 402 -15.90 3.58 -10.63
N ARG A 403 -16.18 2.39 -10.08
CA ARG A 403 -16.66 1.19 -10.76
C ARG A 403 -18.10 0.90 -10.33
N ALA A 404 -19.04 1.55 -11.00
CA ALA A 404 -20.47 1.36 -10.74
C ALA A 404 -20.85 -0.12 -10.92
N TYR A 405 -21.46 -0.73 -9.90
CA TYR A 405 -21.72 -2.18 -9.82
C TYR A 405 -20.54 -3.08 -10.25
N LEU A 406 -19.30 -2.67 -9.94
CA LEU A 406 -18.06 -3.36 -10.31
C LEU A 406 -17.83 -3.48 -11.83
N GLN A 407 -18.47 -2.58 -12.60
CA GLN A 407 -18.23 -2.41 -14.02
C GLN A 407 -17.13 -1.38 -14.24
N ASP A 408 -16.22 -1.71 -15.15
CA ASP A 408 -15.14 -0.81 -15.51
C ASP A 408 -15.68 0.29 -16.43
N PRO A 409 -15.38 1.58 -16.16
CA PRO A 409 -15.85 2.66 -17.02
C PRO A 409 -15.15 2.58 -18.38
N PRO A 410 -15.86 2.85 -19.49
CA PRO A 410 -15.34 2.70 -20.85
C PRO A 410 -14.16 3.64 -21.17
N CYS A 411 -13.99 4.72 -20.40
CA CYS A 411 -12.91 5.68 -20.56
C CYS A 411 -11.58 5.23 -19.94
N LYS A 412 -11.56 4.17 -19.11
CA LYS A 412 -10.43 3.79 -18.24
C LYS A 412 -9.08 3.79 -18.97
N ASP A 413 -8.97 2.99 -20.03
CA ASP A 413 -7.68 2.74 -20.66
C ASP A 413 -7.15 3.99 -21.38
N ARG A 414 -7.99 4.68 -22.16
CA ARG A 414 -7.59 5.93 -22.82
C ARG A 414 -7.28 7.05 -21.81
N TYR A 415 -8.02 7.12 -20.71
CA TYR A 415 -7.75 8.12 -19.67
C TYR A 415 -6.40 7.88 -18.99
N TYR A 416 -6.12 6.64 -18.58
CA TYR A 416 -4.86 6.30 -17.93
C TYR A 416 -3.67 6.28 -18.87
N GLU A 417 -3.84 5.93 -20.15
CA GLU A 417 -2.81 6.08 -21.18
C GLU A 417 -2.35 7.55 -21.29
N ALA A 418 -3.30 8.48 -21.39
CA ALA A 418 -3.03 9.91 -21.47
C ALA A 418 -2.47 10.48 -20.16
N PHE A 419 -3.04 10.08 -19.02
CA PHE A 419 -2.62 10.54 -17.70
C PHE A 419 -1.19 10.07 -17.38
N GLU A 420 -0.89 8.78 -17.53
CA GLU A 420 0.46 8.25 -17.29
C GLU A 420 1.48 8.88 -18.25
N TRP A 421 1.12 9.11 -19.51
CA TRP A 421 2.02 9.81 -20.43
C TRP A 421 2.35 11.22 -19.93
N LEU A 422 1.35 12.00 -19.51
CA LEU A 422 1.58 13.35 -18.98
C LEU A 422 2.48 13.29 -17.74
N MET A 423 2.23 12.34 -16.83
CA MET A 423 3.04 12.16 -15.63
C MET A 423 4.50 11.84 -15.99
N ARG A 424 4.74 10.95 -16.96
CA ARG A 424 6.10 10.64 -17.44
C ARG A 424 6.79 11.81 -18.11
N GLU A 425 6.09 12.52 -18.99
CA GLU A 425 6.59 13.73 -19.65
C GLU A 425 7.06 14.77 -18.63
N MET A 426 6.37 14.83 -17.48
CA MET A 426 6.69 15.75 -16.39
C MET A 426 7.74 15.20 -15.40
N GLY A 427 8.30 14.02 -15.64
CA GLY A 427 9.30 13.37 -14.79
C GLY A 427 8.76 12.89 -13.44
N ALA A 428 7.46 12.57 -13.38
CA ALA A 428 6.81 12.12 -12.16
C ALA A 428 7.16 10.65 -11.84
N LYS A 429 6.99 10.26 -10.58
CA LYS A 429 7.20 8.90 -10.06
C LYS A 429 5.87 8.23 -9.73
N PRO A 430 5.64 6.96 -10.07
CA PRO A 430 4.36 6.30 -9.77
C PRO A 430 4.20 6.00 -8.27
N HIS A 431 2.97 5.99 -7.78
CA HIS A 431 2.65 5.47 -6.44
C HIS A 431 2.42 3.95 -6.50
N TYR A 432 3.20 3.17 -5.74
CA TYR A 432 3.23 1.71 -5.86
C TYR A 432 1.94 0.97 -5.47
N ALA A 433 1.20 1.48 -4.49
CA ALA A 433 -0.11 0.94 -4.13
C ALA A 433 -1.18 1.13 -5.23
N LYS A 434 -0.96 2.03 -6.20
CA LYS A 434 -1.97 2.38 -7.21
C LYS A 434 -1.73 1.62 -8.51
N ASN A 435 -2.70 1.70 -9.41
CA ASN A 435 -2.60 1.08 -10.71
C ASN A 435 -1.83 1.98 -11.67
N TRP A 436 -0.90 1.38 -12.39
CA TRP A 436 -0.29 1.94 -13.58
C TRP A 436 0.05 0.77 -14.50
N GLN A 437 -0.25 0.90 -15.79
CA GLN A 437 -0.17 -0.22 -16.74
C GLN A 437 0.48 0.16 -18.07
N PHE A 438 0.64 1.46 -18.35
CA PHE A 438 1.17 1.95 -19.61
C PHE A 438 2.61 2.45 -19.48
N THR A 439 3.28 2.12 -18.38
CA THR A 439 4.64 2.57 -18.04
C THR A 439 5.64 1.41 -18.14
N PRO A 440 6.67 1.51 -18.98
CA PRO A 440 7.69 0.46 -19.10
C PRO A 440 8.67 0.50 -17.91
N SER A 441 9.29 -0.65 -17.60
CA SER A 441 10.34 -0.76 -16.58
C SER A 441 11.51 0.18 -16.83
N SER A 442 11.86 0.41 -18.10
CA SER A 442 12.96 1.31 -18.50
C SER A 442 12.76 2.75 -18.01
N TYR A 443 11.52 3.23 -17.93
CA TYR A 443 11.22 4.53 -17.34
C TYR A 443 11.50 4.54 -15.84
N VAL A 444 11.12 3.47 -15.12
CA VAL A 444 11.37 3.32 -13.68
C VAL A 444 12.88 3.23 -13.42
N GLU A 445 13.61 2.46 -14.23
CA GLU A 445 15.06 2.35 -14.18
C GLU A 445 15.76 3.70 -14.35
N GLN A 446 15.34 4.48 -15.35
CA GLN A 446 15.87 5.83 -15.59
C GLN A 446 15.53 6.78 -14.43
N THR A 447 14.32 6.70 -13.90
CA THR A 447 13.79 7.64 -12.89
C THR A 447 14.44 7.46 -11.53
N PHE A 448 14.66 6.21 -11.10
CA PHE A 448 15.28 5.91 -9.80
C PHE A 448 16.80 5.67 -9.89
N GLY A 449 17.33 5.40 -11.09
CA GLY A 449 18.76 5.38 -11.36
C GLY A 449 19.56 4.52 -10.38
N ASN A 450 20.50 5.15 -9.66
CA ASN A 450 21.36 4.45 -8.70
C ASN A 450 20.59 3.89 -7.50
N ASP A 451 19.53 4.56 -7.03
CA ASP A 451 18.77 4.07 -5.88
C ASP A 451 18.06 2.75 -6.20
N LEU A 452 17.53 2.59 -7.42
CA LEU A 452 16.98 1.30 -7.85
C LEU A 452 18.07 0.21 -7.87
N LYS A 453 19.29 0.53 -8.34
CA LYS A 453 20.41 -0.43 -8.33
C LYS A 453 20.76 -0.88 -6.91
N GLN A 454 20.81 0.06 -5.95
CA GLN A 454 21.07 -0.26 -4.55
C GLN A 454 19.93 -1.07 -3.93
N TRP A 455 18.68 -0.73 -4.22
CA TRP A 455 17.53 -1.51 -3.76
C TRP A 455 17.57 -2.94 -4.31
N ILE A 456 17.88 -3.12 -5.59
CA ILE A 456 18.01 -4.45 -6.22
C ILE A 456 19.15 -5.25 -5.60
N LYS A 457 20.29 -4.62 -5.29
CA LYS A 457 21.41 -5.24 -4.57
C LYS A 457 20.95 -5.79 -3.23
N VAL A 458 20.39 -4.94 -2.37
CA VAL A 458 19.90 -5.34 -1.03
C VAL A 458 18.83 -6.43 -1.12
N ARG A 459 17.91 -6.32 -2.09
CA ARG A 459 16.89 -7.34 -2.33
C ARG A 459 17.49 -8.68 -2.72
N ASN A 460 18.48 -8.69 -3.61
CA ASN A 460 19.17 -9.92 -4.03
C ASN A 460 19.94 -10.58 -2.88
N GLU A 461 20.45 -9.81 -1.94
CA GLU A 461 21.12 -10.32 -0.73
C GLU A 461 20.12 -10.89 0.27
N ALA A 462 18.98 -10.21 0.47
CA ALA A 462 17.90 -10.62 1.37
C ALA A 462 17.14 -11.88 0.88
N ASP A 463 16.99 -12.00 -0.44
CA ASP A 463 16.25 -13.09 -1.11
C ASP A 463 16.89 -13.50 -2.44
N PRO A 464 18.00 -14.28 -2.40
CA PRO A 464 18.75 -14.68 -3.59
C PRO A 464 17.94 -15.50 -4.59
N ASP A 465 17.01 -16.32 -4.09
CA ASP A 465 16.20 -17.24 -4.89
C ASP A 465 14.89 -16.61 -5.42
N GLY A 466 14.53 -15.44 -4.91
CA GLY A 466 13.29 -14.73 -5.27
C GLY A 466 12.03 -15.35 -4.66
N MET A 467 12.10 -15.89 -3.44
CA MET A 467 10.94 -16.39 -2.67
C MET A 467 9.84 -15.33 -2.52
N PHE A 468 10.17 -14.05 -2.43
CA PHE A 468 9.23 -12.96 -2.26
C PHE A 468 8.91 -12.21 -3.57
N LEU A 469 9.54 -12.61 -4.68
CA LEU A 469 9.34 -11.99 -5.98
C LEU A 469 8.16 -12.58 -6.76
N GLY A 470 7.37 -11.70 -7.35
CA GLY A 470 6.29 -12.06 -8.28
C GLY A 470 6.35 -11.25 -9.56
N GLU A 471 5.48 -11.58 -10.52
CA GLU A 471 5.41 -10.96 -11.84
C GLU A 471 5.42 -9.42 -11.79
N TRP A 472 4.63 -8.82 -10.89
CA TRP A 472 4.56 -7.38 -10.76
C TRP A 472 5.93 -6.73 -10.54
N HIS A 473 6.78 -7.35 -9.69
CA HIS A 473 8.14 -6.83 -9.43
C HIS A 473 9.02 -6.92 -10.66
N LYS A 474 8.89 -8.02 -11.43
CA LYS A 474 9.65 -8.22 -12.66
C LYS A 474 9.28 -7.16 -13.70
N GLN A 475 7.98 -6.95 -13.92
CA GLN A 475 7.47 -5.96 -14.86
C GLN A 475 7.77 -4.52 -14.43
N ALA A 476 7.67 -4.22 -13.14
CA ALA A 476 7.85 -2.86 -12.64
C ALA A 476 9.33 -2.42 -12.65
N PHE A 477 10.25 -3.33 -12.36
CA PHE A 477 11.66 -3.01 -12.13
C PHE A 477 12.64 -3.71 -13.08
N GLY A 478 12.15 -4.37 -14.14
CA GLY A 478 13.01 -5.08 -15.08
C GLY A 478 13.78 -6.25 -14.44
N LEU A 479 13.23 -6.86 -13.38
CA LEU A 479 13.92 -7.94 -12.66
C LEU A 479 13.80 -9.24 -13.44
N GLY A 480 14.92 -9.77 -13.92
CA GLY A 480 14.97 -11.12 -14.53
C GLY A 480 15.73 -11.21 -15.85
N ASP A 481 16.03 -10.08 -16.50
CA ASP A 481 16.70 -10.09 -17.81
C ASP A 481 18.15 -10.61 -17.76
N SER A 482 18.79 -10.51 -16.59
CA SER A 482 20.20 -10.89 -16.39
C SER A 482 20.43 -11.97 -15.32
N LYS A 483 19.43 -12.30 -14.51
CA LYS A 483 19.53 -13.25 -13.39
C LYS A 483 18.25 -14.06 -13.22
N SER A 484 18.37 -15.38 -13.17
CA SER A 484 17.27 -16.30 -12.86
C SER A 484 16.94 -16.26 -11.35
N PHE A 485 15.65 -16.19 -11.02
CA PHE A 485 15.13 -16.28 -9.65
C PHE A 485 14.24 -17.51 -9.54
N PRO A 486 14.78 -18.66 -9.08
CA PRO A 486 14.12 -19.95 -9.23
C PRO A 486 12.84 -20.15 -8.40
N LEU A 487 12.56 -19.26 -7.43
CA LEU A 487 11.31 -19.25 -6.66
C LEU A 487 10.37 -18.10 -7.05
N ALA A 488 10.77 -17.26 -8.00
CA ALA A 488 9.91 -16.16 -8.43
C ALA A 488 8.72 -16.67 -9.24
N GLU A 489 7.54 -16.15 -8.93
CA GLU A 489 6.31 -16.53 -9.63
C GLU A 489 6.13 -15.67 -10.89
N ARG A 490 5.77 -16.30 -12.00
CA ARG A 490 5.36 -15.66 -13.25
C ARG A 490 3.86 -15.72 -13.42
N GLN A 491 3.29 -14.67 -14.02
CA GLN A 491 1.88 -14.69 -14.42
C GLN A 491 1.71 -15.56 -15.67
N ILE A 492 0.66 -16.39 -15.68
CA ILE A 492 0.22 -17.12 -16.88
C ILE A 492 -0.96 -16.39 -17.53
N SER A 493 -1.96 -16.02 -16.73
CA SER A 493 -3.19 -15.45 -17.26
C SER A 493 -3.84 -14.46 -16.30
N LEU A 494 -4.62 -13.58 -16.91
CA LEU A 494 -5.58 -12.67 -16.28
C LEU A 494 -6.95 -12.96 -16.90
N ASP A 495 -7.65 -13.91 -16.32
CA ASP A 495 -8.94 -14.37 -16.86
C ASP A 495 -10.08 -13.46 -16.36
N LYS A 496 -11.21 -13.43 -17.07
CA LYS A 496 -12.42 -12.80 -16.52
C LYS A 496 -12.88 -13.56 -15.28
N GLY A 497 -12.81 -12.90 -14.13
CA GLY A 497 -13.26 -13.39 -12.84
C GLY A 497 -14.66 -12.90 -12.48
N ARG A 498 -15.07 -13.17 -11.24
CA ARG A 498 -16.29 -12.63 -10.63
C ARG A 498 -15.93 -11.98 -9.30
N PRO A 499 -16.70 -11.00 -8.81
CA PRO A 499 -17.87 -10.38 -9.44
C PRO A 499 -17.52 -9.29 -10.48
N GLY A 500 -18.45 -9.03 -11.40
CA GLY A 500 -18.33 -7.94 -12.39
C GLY A 500 -17.16 -8.11 -13.36
N ASN A 501 -16.42 -7.04 -13.59
CA ASN A 501 -15.21 -7.01 -14.43
C ASN A 501 -13.92 -7.37 -13.68
N CYS A 502 -14.02 -8.03 -12.51
CA CYS A 502 -12.85 -8.50 -11.77
C CYS A 502 -11.99 -9.43 -12.64
N LEU A 503 -10.66 -9.28 -12.59
CA LEU A 503 -9.72 -10.16 -13.27
C LEU A 503 -9.19 -11.21 -12.29
N PHE A 504 -9.24 -12.49 -12.68
CA PHE A 504 -8.69 -13.60 -11.91
C PHE A 504 -7.25 -13.87 -12.36
N TRP A 505 -6.31 -13.68 -11.45
CA TRP A 505 -4.89 -13.84 -11.67
C TRP A 505 -4.44 -15.28 -11.41
N ARG A 506 -3.71 -15.86 -12.37
CA ARG A 506 -3.05 -17.16 -12.24
C ARG A 506 -1.56 -17.05 -12.49
N GLY A 507 -0.78 -17.70 -11.63
CA GLY A 507 0.66 -17.78 -11.74
C GLY A 507 1.20 -19.19 -11.57
N VAL A 508 2.46 -19.35 -11.97
CA VAL A 508 3.30 -20.53 -11.70
C VAL A 508 4.70 -20.07 -11.35
N LEU A 509 5.48 -20.92 -10.68
CA LEU A 509 6.90 -20.67 -10.47
C LEU A 509 7.63 -20.63 -11.82
N SER A 510 8.64 -19.76 -11.97
CA SER A 510 9.41 -19.66 -13.22
C SER A 510 10.15 -20.98 -13.50
N GLU A 511 9.95 -21.50 -14.71
CA GLU A 511 10.42 -22.83 -15.12
C GLU A 511 11.92 -22.84 -15.44
N GLU A 512 12.71 -23.35 -14.50
CA GLU A 512 13.98 -24.06 -14.81
C GLU A 512 13.95 -25.53 -14.35
N ASN A 513 12.79 -26.05 -13.90
CA ASN A 513 12.70 -27.41 -13.32
C ASN A 513 11.63 -28.32 -13.94
N ALA A 514 11.05 -27.96 -15.09
CA ALA A 514 10.20 -28.90 -15.84
C ALA A 514 11.02 -30.03 -16.51
N SER A 515 12.34 -29.86 -16.69
CA SER A 515 13.21 -30.85 -17.33
C SER A 515 13.98 -31.76 -16.36
N ALA A 516 14.05 -31.45 -15.06
CA ALA A 516 14.82 -32.23 -14.08
C ALA A 516 14.02 -33.35 -13.39
N ARG A 517 12.70 -33.43 -13.63
CA ARG A 517 11.88 -34.59 -13.26
C ARG A 517 10.93 -34.88 -14.40
N GLY A 518 11.16 -35.98 -15.12
CA GLY A 518 10.22 -36.51 -16.09
C GLY A 518 8.87 -36.76 -15.41
N GLY A 519 7.93 -35.83 -15.61
CA GLY A 519 6.61 -35.87 -14.98
C GLY A 519 5.85 -34.58 -15.29
N SER A 520 5.02 -34.64 -16.32
CA SER A 520 3.96 -33.70 -16.73
C SER A 520 3.84 -32.42 -15.90
N ALA A 521 4.02 -31.26 -16.56
CA ALA A 521 3.60 -29.96 -16.06
C ALA A 521 2.22 -30.05 -15.39
N ARG A 522 2.17 -29.93 -14.06
CA ARG A 522 0.92 -29.93 -13.31
C ARG A 522 0.41 -28.50 -13.24
N VAL A 523 -0.49 -28.19 -14.16
CA VAL A 523 -1.49 -27.14 -13.95
C VAL A 523 -2.29 -27.55 -12.71
N CYS A 524 -2.29 -26.74 -11.64
CA CYS A 524 -3.14 -26.94 -10.47
C CYS A 524 -4.61 -26.67 -10.84
N GLY A 525 -5.22 -27.63 -11.53
CA GLY A 525 -6.66 -27.75 -11.73
C GLY A 525 -7.29 -28.56 -10.61
N SER A 526 -8.42 -28.08 -10.10
CA SER A 526 -9.29 -28.80 -9.18
C SER A 526 -9.72 -30.15 -9.80
N ALA A 527 -9.53 -31.26 -9.07
CA ALA A 527 -10.12 -32.54 -9.45
C ALA A 527 -10.50 -33.39 -8.22
N ASN A 528 -11.68 -34.00 -8.34
CA ASN A 528 -12.39 -34.84 -7.37
C ASN A 528 -11.70 -36.17 -7.04
N ILE A 529 -12.11 -36.71 -5.89
CA ILE A 529 -11.69 -37.96 -5.23
C ILE A 529 -12.02 -39.22 -6.07
N GLY A 530 -11.09 -40.19 -6.10
CA GLY A 530 -11.35 -41.56 -6.57
C GLY A 530 -10.16 -42.54 -6.46
N LYS A 531 -10.19 -43.37 -5.41
CA LYS A 531 -9.59 -44.72 -5.13
C LYS A 531 -8.21 -45.19 -5.70
N SER A 532 -7.38 -45.62 -4.73
CA SER A 532 -6.34 -46.68 -4.64
C SER A 532 -5.54 -47.19 -5.85
N ILE A 533 -4.22 -47.37 -5.68
CA ILE A 533 -3.51 -48.68 -5.71
C ILE A 533 -1.99 -48.52 -5.39
N SER A 534 -1.51 -49.44 -4.53
CA SER A 534 -0.19 -50.09 -4.34
C SER A 534 1.17 -49.38 -4.51
N ALA A 535 2.02 -49.65 -3.52
CA ALA A 535 3.39 -49.22 -3.30
C ALA A 535 4.45 -49.86 -4.24
N LYS A 536 5.57 -49.14 -4.43
CA LYS A 536 6.93 -49.70 -4.63
C LYS A 536 8.00 -48.70 -4.13
N LYS A 537 8.93 -49.23 -3.33
CA LYS A 537 10.16 -48.58 -2.80
C LYS A 537 11.14 -48.24 -3.92
N LEU A 538 11.83 -47.09 -3.83
CA LEU A 538 13.22 -46.96 -4.32
C LEU A 538 13.98 -45.85 -3.57
N ALA A 539 15.30 -46.02 -3.51
CA ALA A 539 16.24 -45.41 -2.58
C ALA A 539 16.73 -43.99 -2.94
N SER A 540 17.28 -43.32 -1.92
CA SER A 540 17.90 -41.99 -1.89
C SER A 540 19.27 -41.91 -2.59
N PRO A 541 19.68 -40.70 -3.01
CA PRO A 541 21.07 -40.28 -2.81
C PRO A 541 21.23 -38.90 -2.13
N THR A 542 22.15 -38.95 -1.18
CA THR A 542 23.03 -37.96 -0.54
C THR A 542 23.10 -36.52 -1.07
N ALA A 543 23.05 -35.59 -0.10
CA ALA A 543 23.39 -34.18 -0.22
C ALA A 543 24.91 -33.96 -0.35
N SER A 544 25.30 -32.99 -1.17
CA SER A 544 26.64 -32.40 -1.21
C SER A 544 26.49 -30.91 -0.94
N SER A 545 27.06 -30.47 0.19
CA SER A 545 27.21 -29.08 0.58
C SER A 545 28.56 -28.57 0.09
N SER A 546 28.57 -27.50 -0.69
CA SER A 546 29.75 -26.65 -0.89
C SER A 546 29.42 -25.27 -0.35
N GLY A 547 29.81 -25.04 0.91
CA GLY A 547 29.94 -23.70 1.46
C GLY A 547 31.26 -23.12 1.00
N GLU A 548 31.22 -21.93 0.41
CA GLU A 548 32.32 -20.96 0.30
C GLU A 548 31.83 -19.78 -0.56
N SER A 549 31.06 -18.88 0.07
CA SER A 549 30.80 -17.49 -0.35
C SER A 549 29.84 -16.83 0.65
N PHE A 550 30.20 -16.81 1.93
CA PHE A 550 29.38 -16.20 2.99
C PHE A 550 30.27 -15.62 4.09
N ASP A 551 30.93 -14.52 3.79
CA ASP A 551 31.49 -13.60 4.78
C ASP A 551 31.11 -12.20 4.30
N MET A 552 30.29 -11.49 5.08
CA MET A 552 30.01 -10.03 5.07
C MET A 552 28.70 -9.63 5.80
N MET A 553 27.99 -10.56 6.46
CA MET A 553 26.78 -10.26 7.26
C MET A 553 26.85 -10.79 8.71
N HIS A 554 28.05 -10.98 9.27
CA HIS A 554 28.23 -11.68 10.55
C HIS A 554 28.21 -10.82 11.83
N GLU A 555 27.92 -9.51 11.74
CA GLU A 555 27.78 -8.64 12.93
C GLU A 555 26.31 -8.28 13.27
N ALA A 556 25.35 -9.11 12.84
CA ALA A 556 23.98 -8.99 13.35
C ALA A 556 23.84 -9.74 14.67
N GLU A 557 23.82 -9.02 15.80
CA GLU A 557 23.37 -9.57 17.08
C GLU A 557 21.95 -10.13 16.91
N THR A 558 21.84 -11.46 16.89
CA THR A 558 20.58 -12.16 17.11
C THR A 558 20.16 -11.96 18.56
N GLU A 559 19.45 -10.88 18.85
CA GLU A 559 18.76 -10.74 20.13
C GLU A 559 17.67 -11.83 20.23
N LYS A 560 17.83 -12.74 21.19
CA LYS A 560 16.74 -13.62 21.62
C LYS A 560 15.68 -12.77 22.32
N SER A 561 14.42 -12.95 21.93
CA SER A 561 13.28 -12.40 22.66
C SER A 561 13.29 -12.92 24.10
N THR A 562 13.58 -12.06 25.07
CA THR A 562 13.41 -12.34 26.49
C THR A 562 12.00 -11.92 26.90
N MET A 563 11.09 -12.89 27.01
CA MET A 563 9.87 -12.74 27.79
C MET A 563 10.27 -12.62 29.26
N PHE A 564 10.17 -11.43 29.84
CA PHE A 564 10.30 -11.23 31.29
C PHE A 564 8.93 -11.47 31.95
N ASN A 565 8.86 -12.52 32.77
CA ASN A 565 7.75 -12.73 33.70
C ASN A 565 7.77 -11.62 34.75
N GLY A 566 6.67 -10.88 34.86
CA GLY A 566 6.43 -9.97 35.97
C GLY A 566 5.86 -10.73 37.16
N SER A 567 6.63 -10.81 38.24
CA SER A 567 6.13 -11.05 39.60
C SER A 567 7.14 -10.50 40.58
N GLU A 568 6.83 -9.36 41.20
CA GLU A 568 7.07 -9.02 42.60
C GLU A 568 6.66 -7.55 42.79
N TYR A 569 5.46 -7.39 43.37
CA TYR A 569 5.05 -6.17 44.05
C TYR A 569 5.55 -6.32 45.48
N ASP A 570 6.51 -5.49 45.88
CA ASP A 570 6.78 -5.23 47.29
C ASP A 570 5.96 -4.02 47.74
N ASP A 571 5.15 -4.30 48.77
CA ASP A 571 4.46 -3.35 49.64
C ASP A 571 5.45 -2.63 50.58
N GLU A 572 4.92 -1.61 51.28
CA GLU A 572 5.53 -0.74 52.30
C GLU A 572 6.15 0.54 51.68
N ASP A 573 5.70 1.76 52.02
CA ASP A 573 5.45 2.28 53.36
C ASP A 573 4.50 3.51 53.35
N HIS A 574 3.61 3.58 54.33
CA HIS A 574 2.65 4.65 54.55
C HIS A 574 3.23 5.64 55.59
N GLY A 575 3.67 6.80 55.12
CA GLY A 575 4.04 7.94 55.96
C GLY A 575 2.91 8.98 56.03
N ASP A 576 2.18 8.94 57.13
CA ASP A 576 1.15 9.86 57.61
C ASP A 576 1.58 11.35 57.58
N LEU A 577 0.66 12.27 57.29
CA LEU A 577 0.65 13.66 57.77
C LEU A 577 -0.65 14.39 57.34
N THR A 578 -1.56 14.50 58.30
CA THR A 578 -2.75 15.36 58.31
C THR A 578 -2.44 16.81 58.65
N ASP A 579 -3.31 17.70 58.16
CA ASP A 579 -3.67 19.05 58.63
C ASP A 579 -2.61 20.18 58.68
N ARG A 580 -2.66 21.07 57.67
CA ARG A 580 -3.12 22.48 57.82
C ARG A 580 -3.23 23.21 56.49
#